data_AF-A0A7W0SFQ6-F1
#
_entry.id   AF-A0A7W0SFQ6-F1
#
_cell.length_a   1.000
_cell.length_b   1.000
_cell.length_c   1.000
_cell.angle_alpha   90.00
_cell.angle_beta   90.00
_cell.angle_gamma   90.00
#
_symmetry.space_group_name_H-M   'P 1'
#
loop_
_entity.id
_entity.type
_entity.pdbx_description
1 polymer ?
#
loop_
_entity_poly.entity_id
_entity_poly.type
_entity_poly.pdbx_seq_one_letter_code
_entity_poly.pdbx_strand_id
1 'polypeptide(L)' 'MELGFFYRVRKSGEVSIEREGREVTVLRGAAAAKFLKRVATEDPQQVMARVTGNYKRGNEWQ' A
#
# COMPACT_ATOMS: atom_id res chain seq x y z
N MET A 1 -13.34 -4.70 13.55
CA MET A 1 -12.50 -3.50 13.81
C MET A 1 -11.61 -3.33 12.60
N GLU A 2 -11.94 -2.35 11.77
CA GLU A 2 -11.16 -2.02 10.58
C GLU A 2 -9.75 -1.59 11.01
N LEU A 3 -8.71 -2.07 10.34
CA LEU A 3 -7.32 -1.76 10.69
C LEU A 3 -6.97 -0.27 10.44
N GLY A 4 -7.90 0.49 9.85
CA GLY A 4 -7.80 1.93 9.64
C GLY A 4 -6.83 2.30 8.52
N PHE A 5 -6.60 1.39 7.57
CA PHE A 5 -5.76 1.66 6.41
C PHE A 5 -6.59 2.25 5.28
N PHE A 6 -6.01 3.24 4.62
CA PHE A 6 -6.52 3.90 3.43
C PHE A 6 -5.42 3.94 2.38
N TYR A 7 -5.80 3.96 1.10
CA TYR A 7 -4.84 4.23 0.03
C TYR A 7 -5.38 5.26 -0.94
N ARG A 8 -4.48 6.02 -1.54
CA ARG A 8 -4.79 7.00 -2.58
C ARG A 8 -3.83 6.83 -3.75
N VAL A 9 -4.39 6.78 -4.95
CA VAL A 9 -3.62 6.80 -6.20
C VAL A 9 -3.36 8.26 -6.59
N ARG A 10 -2.09 8.62 -6.75
CA ARG A 10 -1.66 9.95 -7.21
C ARG A 10 -1.68 10.01 -8.73
N LYS A 11 -1.77 11.22 -9.30
CA LYS A 11 -1.72 11.45 -10.76
C LYS A 11 -0.44 10.94 -11.44
N SER A 12 0.65 10.83 -10.67
CA SER A 12 1.94 10.27 -11.09
C SER A 12 1.92 8.74 -11.26
N GLY A 13 0.85 8.07 -10.82
CA GLY A 13 0.75 6.59 -10.77
C GLY A 13 1.32 5.98 -9.48
N GLU A 14 1.77 6.80 -8.54
CA GLU A 14 2.19 6.39 -7.20
C GLU A 14 0.97 6.10 -6.32
N VAL A 15 1.13 5.21 -5.34
CA VAL A 15 0.09 4.88 -4.37
C VAL A 15 0.58 5.24 -2.97
N SER A 16 -0.08 6.19 -2.33
CA SER A 16 0.12 6.51 -0.92
C SER A 16 -0.78 5.63 -0.07
N ILE A 17 -0.22 5.00 0.96
CA ILE A 17 -0.95 4.24 1.98
C ILE A 17 -0.90 5.03 3.29
N GLU A 18 -2.06 5.24 3.87
CA GLU A 18 -2.29 5.99 5.09
C GLU A 18 -2.86 5.07 6.17
N ARG A 19 -2.43 5.25 7.42
CA ARG A 19 -3.01 4.60 8.58
C ARG A 19 -3.38 5.67 9.59
N GLU A 20 -4.64 5.70 10.00
CA GLU A 20 -5.11 6.66 11.02
C GLU A 20 -4.80 8.12 10.66
N GLY A 21 -4.91 8.47 9.36
CA GLY A 21 -4.62 9.83 8.86
C GLY A 21 -3.13 10.18 8.73
N ARG A 22 -2.23 9.22 8.87
CA ARG A 22 -0.79 9.40 8.63
C ARG A 22 -0.32 8.56 7.45
N GLU A 23 0.38 9.18 6.49
CA GLU A 23 1.05 8.47 5.39
C GLU A 23 2.15 7.57 5.98
N VAL A 24 2.00 6.26 5.80
CA VAL A 24 2.93 5.25 6.34
C VAL A 24 3.81 4.63 5.27
N THR A 25 3.40 4.71 4.00
CA THR A 25 4.12 4.11 2.86
C THR A 25 3.71 4.78 1.57
N VAL A 26 4.66 4.93 0.64
CA VAL A 26 4.39 5.33 -0.74
C VAL A 26 4.98 4.28 -1.67
N LEU A 27 4.13 3.70 -2.52
CA LEU A 27 4.53 2.74 -3.55
C LEU A 27 4.66 3.45 -4.89
N ARG A 28 5.67 3.05 -5.66
CA ARG A 28 5.99 3.65 -6.96
C ARG A 28 6.16 2.56 -8.01
N GLY A 29 6.01 2.92 -9.28
CA GLY A 29 6.30 2.05 -10.42
C GLY A 29 5.66 0.66 -10.31
N ALA A 30 6.49 -0.38 -10.41
CA ALA A 30 6.03 -1.77 -10.36
C ALA A 30 5.35 -2.15 -9.03
N ALA A 31 5.79 -1.58 -7.90
CA ALA A 31 5.20 -1.86 -6.60
C ALA A 31 3.78 -1.28 -6.49
N ALA A 32 3.56 -0.08 -7.02
CA ALA A 32 2.22 0.53 -7.10
C ALA A 32 1.28 -0.33 -7.95
N ALA A 33 1.73 -0.74 -9.14
CA ALA A 33 0.94 -1.60 -10.02
C ALA A 33 0.63 -2.97 -9.38
N LYS A 34 1.61 -3.59 -8.71
CA LYS A 34 1.43 -4.85 -7.98
C LYS A 34 0.43 -4.71 -6.84
N PHE A 35 0.52 -3.63 -6.06
CA PHE A 35 -0.43 -3.34 -5.00
C PHE A 35 -1.86 -3.19 -5.53
N LEU A 36 -2.05 -2.40 -6.59
CA LEU A 36 -3.37 -2.16 -7.19
C LEU A 36 -4.01 -3.46 -7.69
N LYS A 37 -3.22 -4.37 -8.29
CA LYS A 37 -3.71 -5.70 -8.68
C LYS A 37 -4.17 -6.52 -7.47
N ARG A 38 -3.42 -6.48 -6.37
CA ARG A 38 -3.76 -7.25 -5.16
C ARG A 38 -5.00 -6.72 -4.46
N VAL A 39 -5.15 -5.41 -4.28
CA VAL A 39 -6.37 -4.85 -3.64
C VAL A 39 -7.63 -5.03 -4.49
N ALA A 40 -7.49 -5.31 -5.79
CA ALA A 40 -8.61 -5.65 -6.66
C ALA A 40 -9.08 -7.11 -6.49
N THR A 41 -8.22 -8.01 -6.00
CA THR A 41 -8.49 -9.45 -5.89
C THR A 41 -8.54 -9.97 -4.45
N GLU A 42 -7.93 -9.24 -3.52
CA GLU A 42 -7.77 -9.60 -2.11
C GLU A 42 -8.36 -8.49 -1.23
N ASP A 43 -8.51 -8.79 0.06
CA ASP A 43 -8.97 -7.81 1.04
C ASP A 43 -7.98 -6.62 1.15
N PRO A 44 -8.43 -5.38 0.90
CA PRO A 44 -7.54 -4.22 0.86
C PRO A 44 -6.90 -3.93 2.23
N GLN A 45 -7.59 -4.18 3.35
CA GLN A 45 -7.03 -3.97 4.69
C GLN A 45 -5.87 -4.92 4.96
N GLN A 46 -6.00 -6.20 4.61
CA GLN A 46 -4.93 -7.20 4.73
C GLN A 46 -3.75 -6.91 3.81
N VAL A 47 -4.01 -6.50 2.56
CA VAL A 47 -2.95 -6.14 1.60
C VAL A 47 -2.15 -4.95 2.11
N MET A 48 -2.83 -3.88 2.57
CA MET A 48 -2.17 -2.70 3.13
C MET A 48 -1.37 -3.06 4.37
N ALA A 49 -1.95 -3.79 5.32
CA ALA A 49 -1.24 -4.23 6.53
C ALA A 49 0.02 -5.03 6.22
N ARG A 50 -0.05 -5.94 5.23
CA ARG A 50 1.10 -6.73 4.78
C ARG A 50 2.17 -5.84 4.16
N VAL A 51 1.80 -4.94 3.25
CA VAL A 51 2.76 -4.06 2.58
C VAL A 51 3.42 -3.11 3.57
N THR A 52 2.66 -2.46 4.45
CA THR A 52 3.21 -1.55 5.47
C THR A 52 4.05 -2.28 6.52
N GLY A 53 3.73 -3.55 6.81
CA GLY A 53 4.51 -4.40 7.71
C GLY A 53 5.79 -4.96 7.08
N ASN A 54 5.77 -5.27 5.78
CA ASN A 54 6.93 -5.82 5.05
C ASN A 54 7.88 -4.73 4.54
N TYR A 55 7.38 -3.51 4.26
CA TYR A 55 8.22 -2.40 3.77
C TYR A 55 9.35 -2.03 4.74
N LYS A 56 9.16 -2.25 6.05
CA LYS A 56 10.18 -1.98 7.08
C LYS A 56 11.37 -2.96 7.05
N ARG A 57 11.32 -4.06 6.28
CA ARG A 57 12.31 -5.14 6.32
C ARG A 57 13.01 -5.50 5.01
N GLY A 58 12.53 -5.10 3.83
CA GLY A 58 13.03 -5.72 2.60
C GLY A 58 13.15 -4.78 1.42
N ASN A 59 14.39 -4.59 0.98
CA ASN A 59 14.87 -4.00 -0.26
C ASN A 59 14.42 -4.78 -1.53
N GLU A 60 13.18 -5.29 -1.57
CA GLU A 60 12.67 -6.17 -2.64
C GLU A 60 11.42 -5.63 -3.35
N TRP A 61 11.05 -4.36 -3.10
CA TRP A 61 9.86 -3.71 -3.68
C TRP A 61 10.21 -2.41 -4.41
N GLN A 62 11.49 -2.15 -4.69
CA GLN A 62 11.93 -1.05 -5.55
C GLN A 62 12.09 -1.51 -6.99
#